data_AF-A0A2H0FVY0-F1
#
_entry.id   AF-A0A2H0FVY0-F1
#
_cell.length_a   1.000
_cell.length_b   1.000
_cell.length_c   1.000
_cell.angle_alpha   90.00
_cell.angle_beta   90.00
_cell.angle_gamma   90.00
#
_symmetry.space_group_name_H-M   'P 1'
#
loop_
_entity.id
_entity.type
_entity.pdbx_description
1 polymer ?
#
loop_
_entity_poly.entity_id
_entity_poly.type
_entity_poly.pdbx_seq_one_letter_code
_entity_poly.pdbx_strand_id
1 'polypeptide(L)'
;MATGKITKVISDKEFFFIDKDYFCRNSAYKNIPKVDDIVEYEPFLKDGKKAAKNVKFIKKGILPLDEYFEELEDGYFSNIISKNLKPQLIIHYPQQLAELFQKDNNINKSTQIRKYFDSCRLIEGKYKINKDFEFVISELLKLVPLINNAKGKKLISDDFFNFFEYNIAQAIKSEDHFRKGFIPHFESLIGYYKH
;
A
#
# COMPACT_ATOMS: atom_id res chain seq x y z
N MET A 1 26.75 -17.18 5.95
CA MET A 1 25.85 -16.63 4.92
C MET A 1 25.32 -15.29 5.42
N ALA A 2 25.06 -14.34 4.52
CA ALA A 2 24.51 -13.04 4.84
C ALA A 2 23.02 -13.00 4.48
N THR A 3 22.26 -12.16 5.16
CA THR A 3 20.86 -11.88 4.83
C THR A 3 20.76 -10.47 4.28
N GLY A 4 19.98 -10.28 3.23
CA GLY A 4 19.79 -8.97 2.62
C GLY A 4 18.47 -8.85 1.87
N LYS A 5 18.20 -7.64 1.40
CA LYS A 5 16.96 -7.31 0.69
C LYS A 5 17.22 -7.08 -0.79
N ILE A 6 16.38 -7.62 -1.66
CA ILE A 6 16.43 -7.29 -3.09
C ILE A 6 16.01 -5.82 -3.26
N THR A 7 16.96 -4.97 -3.64
CA THR A 7 16.72 -3.51 -3.77
C THR A 7 16.39 -3.07 -5.19
N LYS A 8 16.74 -3.88 -6.20
CA LYS A 8 16.54 -3.53 -7.61
C LYS A 8 16.56 -4.79 -8.47
N VAL A 9 15.62 -4.88 -9.41
CA VAL A 9 15.58 -5.93 -10.43
C VAL A 9 15.77 -5.28 -11.80
N ILE A 10 16.71 -5.80 -12.60
CA ILE A 10 17.04 -5.31 -13.94
C ILE A 10 16.68 -6.41 -14.93
N SER A 11 15.41 -6.41 -15.34
CA SER A 11 14.82 -7.49 -16.15
C SER A 11 15.45 -7.62 -17.53
N ASP A 12 15.90 -6.51 -18.13
CA ASP A 12 16.57 -6.45 -19.43
C ASP A 12 17.98 -7.06 -19.43
N LYS A 13 18.62 -7.16 -18.25
CA LYS A 13 20.00 -7.66 -18.12
C LYS A 13 20.12 -8.94 -17.30
N GLU A 14 18.99 -9.55 -16.93
CA GLU A 14 18.92 -10.78 -16.14
C GLU A 14 19.72 -10.76 -14.82
N PHE A 15 19.72 -9.63 -14.12
CA PHE A 15 20.30 -9.56 -12.78
C PHE A 15 19.54 -8.63 -11.83
N PHE A 16 19.77 -8.80 -10.55
CA PHE A 16 19.20 -8.00 -9.47
C PHE A 16 20.27 -7.63 -8.43
N PHE A 17 19.94 -6.68 -7.56
CA PHE A 17 20.82 -6.23 -6.48
C PHE A 17 20.24 -6.56 -5.12
N ILE A 18 21.10 -7.01 -4.22
CA ILE A 18 20.85 -7.20 -2.79
C ILE A 18 21.59 -6.09 -2.03
N ASP A 19 20.89 -5.41 -1.12
CA ASP A 19 21.40 -4.31 -0.28
C ASP A 19 22.13 -3.20 -1.07
N LYS A 20 21.65 -2.92 -2.29
CA LYS A 20 22.21 -1.98 -3.30
C LYS A 20 23.57 -2.35 -3.89
N ASP A 21 24.35 -3.16 -3.19
CA ASP A 21 25.77 -3.34 -3.46
C ASP A 21 26.11 -4.69 -4.10
N TYR A 22 25.32 -5.74 -3.85
CA TYR A 22 25.64 -7.09 -4.29
C TYR A 22 24.80 -7.48 -5.49
N PHE A 23 25.42 -7.60 -6.66
CA PHE A 23 24.69 -8.08 -7.84
C PHE A 23 24.60 -9.61 -7.87
N CYS A 24 23.47 -10.12 -8.35
CA CYS A 24 23.23 -11.54 -8.58
C CYS A 24 22.54 -11.74 -9.93
N ARG A 25 22.96 -12.74 -10.71
CA ARG A 25 22.26 -13.10 -11.95
C ARG A 25 20.98 -13.86 -11.63
N ASN A 26 19.93 -13.62 -12.40
CA ASN A 26 18.65 -14.33 -12.27
C ASN A 26 18.84 -15.85 -12.37
N SER A 27 19.73 -16.31 -13.26
CA SER A 27 20.04 -17.75 -13.42
C SER A 27 20.64 -18.40 -12.17
N ALA A 28 21.20 -17.61 -11.24
CA ALA A 28 21.75 -18.10 -9.97
C ALA A 28 20.72 -18.07 -8.83
N TYR A 29 19.48 -17.65 -9.09
CA TYR A 29 18.39 -17.53 -8.13
C TYR A 29 17.18 -18.33 -8.62
N LYS A 30 16.70 -19.27 -7.81
CA LYS A 30 15.65 -20.21 -8.24
C LYS A 30 14.26 -19.59 -8.40
N ASN A 31 14.03 -18.40 -7.84
CA ASN A 31 12.75 -17.70 -7.90
C ASN A 31 12.83 -16.50 -8.85
N ILE A 32 11.68 -15.95 -9.22
CA ILE A 32 11.62 -14.65 -9.89
C ILE A 32 11.96 -13.58 -8.84
N PRO A 33 13.07 -12.82 -8.98
CA PRO A 33 13.43 -11.81 -8.00
C PRO A 33 12.38 -10.70 -7.97
N LYS A 34 11.92 -10.35 -6.78
CA LYS A 34 11.03 -9.21 -6.56
C LYS A 34 11.69 -8.21 -5.63
N VAL A 35 11.48 -6.93 -5.91
CA VAL A 35 11.95 -5.87 -5.00
C VAL A 35 11.34 -6.09 -3.63
N ASP A 36 12.13 -5.82 -2.61
CA ASP A 36 11.87 -6.00 -1.18
C ASP A 36 11.94 -7.46 -0.66
N ASP A 37 12.00 -8.48 -1.51
CA ASP A 37 12.21 -9.88 -1.06
C ASP A 37 13.47 -10.01 -0.20
N ILE A 38 13.34 -10.76 0.90
CA ILE A 38 14.43 -11.06 1.82
C ILE A 38 15.07 -12.37 1.40
N VAL A 39 16.38 -12.33 1.19
CA VAL A 39 17.17 -13.45 0.69
C VAL A 39 18.39 -13.70 1.58
N GLU A 40 18.76 -14.96 1.69
CA GLU A 40 20.07 -15.39 2.18
C GLU A 40 21.03 -15.47 0.99
N TYR A 41 22.28 -15.04 1.14
CA TYR A 41 23.29 -15.12 0.11
C TYR A 41 24.70 -15.29 0.67
N GLU A 42 25.62 -15.78 -0.17
CA GLU A 42 27.05 -15.76 0.10
C GLU A 42 27.70 -14.59 -0.64
N PRO A 43 28.24 -13.59 0.08
CA PRO A 43 28.95 -12.48 -0.54
C PRO A 43 30.30 -12.94 -1.10
N PHE A 44 30.67 -12.44 -2.27
CA PHE A 44 32.00 -12.64 -2.85
C PHE A 44 32.39 -11.48 -3.78
N LEU A 45 33.63 -11.46 -4.23
CA LEU A 45 34.12 -10.50 -5.22
C LEU A 45 34.20 -11.15 -6.60
N LYS A 46 33.61 -10.50 -7.60
CA LYS A 46 33.72 -10.86 -9.01
C LYS A 46 34.22 -9.66 -9.79
N ASP A 47 35.39 -9.76 -10.41
CA ASP A 47 36.02 -8.68 -11.19
C ASP A 47 36.11 -7.36 -10.41
N GLY A 48 36.48 -7.44 -9.12
CA GLY A 48 36.57 -6.30 -8.21
C GLY A 48 35.21 -5.75 -7.72
N LYS A 49 34.08 -6.35 -8.12
CA LYS A 49 32.73 -5.93 -7.73
C LYS A 49 32.11 -6.89 -6.72
N LYS A 50 31.32 -6.34 -5.79
CA LYS A 50 30.54 -7.11 -4.82
C LYS A 50 29.44 -7.92 -5.53
N ALA A 51 29.46 -9.22 -5.35
CA ALA A 51 28.52 -10.17 -5.97
C ALA A 51 27.93 -11.13 -4.93
N ALA A 52 26.78 -11.70 -5.25
CA ALA A 52 26.10 -12.68 -4.41
C ALA A 52 25.96 -14.03 -5.14
N LYS A 53 26.29 -15.13 -4.46
CA LYS A 53 26.08 -16.51 -4.92
C LYS A 53 25.26 -17.30 -3.90
N ASN A 54 24.81 -18.49 -4.28
CA ASN A 54 23.99 -19.37 -3.43
C ASN A 54 22.76 -18.65 -2.85
N VAL A 55 22.14 -17.78 -3.64
CA VAL A 55 21.03 -16.93 -3.17
C VAL A 55 19.79 -17.78 -2.95
N LYS A 56 19.21 -17.71 -1.75
CA LYS A 56 18.01 -18.43 -1.34
C LYS A 56 16.95 -17.45 -0.87
N PHE A 57 15.72 -17.68 -1.29
CA PHE A 57 14.58 -16.95 -0.76
C PHE A 57 14.35 -17.32 0.71
N ILE A 58 14.18 -16.32 1.56
CA ILE A 58 13.76 -16.51 2.96
C ILE A 58 12.27 -16.20 3.07
N LYS A 59 11.89 -14.96 2.75
CA LYS A 59 10.51 -14.48 2.84
C LYS A 59 10.28 -13.32 1.89
N LYS A 60 9.02 -13.08 1.56
CA LYS A 60 8.63 -11.88 0.81
C LYS A 60 9.04 -10.64 1.59
N GLY A 61 9.37 -9.58 0.86
CA GLY A 61 9.43 -8.26 1.45
C GLY A 61 8.08 -7.94 2.05
N ILE A 62 8.06 -7.53 3.30
CA ILE A 62 6.84 -7.01 3.92
C ILE A 62 6.59 -5.66 3.26
N LEU A 63 5.53 -5.56 2.46
CA LEU A 63 5.15 -4.28 1.88
C LEU A 63 4.49 -3.45 2.98
N PRO A 64 4.62 -2.11 2.97
CA PRO A 64 3.91 -1.26 3.91
C PRO A 64 2.39 -1.50 3.93
N LEU A 65 1.85 -1.99 2.80
CA LEU A 65 0.45 -2.34 2.68
C LEU A 65 0.07 -3.62 3.44
N ASP A 66 1.00 -4.57 3.58
CA ASP A 66 0.75 -5.82 4.33
C ASP A 66 0.66 -5.51 5.84
N GLU A 67 1.63 -4.77 6.38
CA GLU A 67 1.63 -4.30 7.80
C GLU A 67 0.39 -3.46 8.10
N TYR A 68 0.00 -2.61 7.14
CA TYR A 68 -1.20 -1.81 7.24
C TYR A 68 -2.47 -2.66 7.34
N PHE A 69 -2.59 -3.74 6.57
CA PHE A 69 -3.75 -4.62 6.63
C PHE A 69 -3.82 -5.42 7.92
N GLU A 70 -2.67 -5.89 8.42
CA GLU A 70 -2.57 -6.51 9.75
C GLU A 70 -3.03 -5.54 10.84
N GLU A 71 -2.57 -4.29 10.81
CA GLU A 71 -3.01 -3.27 11.76
C GLU A 71 -4.53 -3.02 11.71
N LEU A 72 -5.10 -3.04 10.51
CA LEU A 72 -6.51 -2.70 10.31
C LEU A 72 -7.44 -3.91 10.48
N GLU A 73 -6.92 -5.11 10.74
CA GLU A 73 -7.72 -6.31 11.00
C GLU A 73 -8.68 -6.09 12.19
N ASP A 74 -8.16 -5.49 13.27
CA ASP A 74 -8.92 -5.07 14.46
C ASP A 74 -9.69 -3.74 14.28
N GLY A 75 -9.68 -3.19 13.07
CA GLY A 75 -10.35 -1.93 12.73
C GLY A 75 -9.57 -0.66 13.10
N TYR A 76 -10.26 0.48 13.03
CA TYR A 76 -9.63 1.81 13.11
C TYR A 76 -9.35 2.30 14.53
N PHE A 77 -9.98 1.72 15.55
CA PHE A 77 -10.04 2.35 16.87
C PHE A 77 -9.06 1.73 17.85
N SER A 78 -8.38 2.59 18.60
CA SER A 78 -7.53 2.17 19.72
C SER A 78 -8.34 1.72 20.94
N ASN A 79 -9.60 2.17 21.04
CA ASN A 79 -10.52 1.82 22.11
C ASN A 79 -11.96 1.82 21.59
N ILE A 80 -12.71 0.77 21.91
CA ILE A 80 -14.10 0.55 21.45
C ILE A 80 -15.07 1.60 22.02
N ILE A 81 -14.82 2.10 23.23
CA ILE A 81 -15.68 3.06 23.93
C ILE A 81 -15.46 4.48 23.40
N SER A 82 -14.21 4.96 23.36
CA SER A 82 -13.93 6.33 22.92
C SER A 82 -13.94 6.48 21.39
N LYS A 83 -13.72 5.37 20.66
CA LYS A 83 -13.63 5.33 19.20
C LYS A 83 -12.60 6.33 18.66
N ASN A 84 -11.49 6.45 19.38
CA ASN A 84 -10.34 7.24 18.96
C ASN A 84 -9.56 6.49 17.90
N LEU A 85 -9.27 7.15 16.78
CA LEU A 85 -8.45 6.61 15.70
C LEU A 85 -7.07 6.19 16.25
N LYS A 86 -6.60 5.01 15.84
CA LYS A 86 -5.25 4.52 16.15
C LYS A 86 -4.19 5.53 15.67
N PRO A 87 -3.23 5.95 16.52
CA PRO A 87 -2.22 6.95 16.14
C PRO A 87 -1.43 6.61 14.88
N GLN A 88 -1.11 5.32 14.68
CA GLN A 88 -0.43 4.80 13.50
C GLN A 88 -1.21 5.01 12.20
N LEU A 89 -2.55 5.08 12.27
CA LEU A 89 -3.43 5.39 11.14
C LEU A 89 -3.50 6.91 10.87
N ILE A 90 -2.90 7.76 11.71
CA ILE A 90 -2.88 9.22 11.51
C ILE A 90 -1.56 9.66 10.88
N ILE A 91 -0.43 9.06 11.31
CA ILE A 91 0.91 9.52 10.95
C ILE A 91 1.66 8.45 10.16
N HIS A 92 1.88 7.28 10.76
CA HIS A 92 2.83 6.28 10.25
C HIS A 92 2.42 5.67 8.91
N TYR A 93 1.26 5.01 8.86
CA TYR A 93 0.78 4.36 7.65
C TYR A 93 0.43 5.35 6.54
N PRO A 94 -0.27 6.49 6.81
CA PRO A 94 -0.49 7.51 5.80
C PRO A 94 0.79 7.97 5.08
N GLN A 95 1.89 8.18 5.80
CA GLN A 95 3.16 8.56 5.20
C GLN A 95 3.72 7.43 4.31
N GLN A 96 3.82 6.20 4.84
CA GLN A 96 4.39 5.07 4.09
C GLN A 96 3.56 4.72 2.85
N LEU A 97 2.23 4.77 2.96
CA LEU A 97 1.31 4.52 1.86
C LEU A 97 1.41 5.63 0.81
N ALA A 98 1.52 6.89 1.21
CA ALA A 98 1.76 7.99 0.26
C ALA A 98 3.05 7.78 -0.53
N GLU A 99 4.14 7.39 0.14
CA GLU A 99 5.42 7.08 -0.51
C GLU A 99 5.31 5.87 -1.43
N LEU A 100 4.62 4.81 -0.99
CA LEU A 100 4.37 3.60 -1.79
C LEU A 100 3.61 3.93 -3.07
N PHE A 101 2.53 4.69 -2.96
CA PHE A 101 1.66 4.97 -4.09
C PHE A 101 2.26 6.00 -5.07
N GLN A 102 3.21 6.83 -4.62
CA GLN A 102 3.95 7.79 -5.46
C GLN A 102 5.22 7.22 -6.09
N LYS A 103 5.50 5.91 -5.96
CA LYS A 103 6.69 5.28 -6.57
C LYS A 103 6.73 5.40 -8.10
N ASP A 104 5.57 5.45 -8.77
CA ASP A 104 5.46 5.64 -10.22
C ASP A 104 4.66 6.91 -10.53
N ASN A 105 5.33 7.90 -11.14
CA ASN A 105 4.77 9.22 -11.45
C ASN A 105 3.66 9.19 -12.51
N ASN A 106 3.47 8.08 -13.22
CA ASN A 106 2.46 7.97 -14.28
C ASN A 106 1.11 7.44 -13.79
N ILE A 107 1.10 6.77 -12.63
CA ILE A 107 -0.08 6.18 -12.00
C ILE A 107 -0.32 6.85 -10.65
N ASN A 108 -1.49 6.66 -10.04
CA ASN A 108 -1.82 7.23 -8.72
C ASN A 108 -1.60 8.76 -8.63
N LYS A 109 -1.85 9.48 -9.73
CA LYS A 109 -1.71 10.95 -9.75
C LYS A 109 -2.51 11.56 -8.60
N SER A 110 -1.96 12.59 -7.96
CA SER A 110 -2.59 13.27 -6.81
C SER A 110 -4.07 13.64 -7.09
N THR A 111 -4.37 14.11 -8.30
CA THR A 111 -5.74 14.41 -8.74
C THR A 111 -6.66 13.19 -8.78
N GLN A 112 -6.14 12.03 -9.19
CA GLN A 112 -6.89 10.77 -9.23
C GLN A 112 -7.20 10.25 -7.83
N ILE A 113 -6.21 10.30 -6.93
CA ILE A 113 -6.36 9.84 -5.54
C ILE A 113 -7.34 10.75 -4.79
N ARG A 114 -7.15 12.07 -4.91
CA ARG A 114 -8.01 13.09 -4.30
C ARG A 114 -9.46 12.98 -4.78
N LYS A 115 -9.70 12.66 -6.06
CA LYS A 115 -11.06 12.41 -6.59
C LYS A 115 -11.81 11.34 -5.80
N TYR A 116 -11.15 10.24 -5.41
CA TYR A 116 -11.79 9.19 -4.62
C TYR A 116 -12.04 9.63 -3.17
N PHE A 117 -11.09 10.36 -2.58
CA PHE A 117 -11.30 10.98 -1.27
C PHE A 117 -12.48 11.97 -1.27
N ASP A 118 -12.55 12.85 -2.26
CA ASP A 118 -13.64 13.81 -2.43
C ASP A 118 -14.99 13.10 -2.60
N SER A 119 -15.02 11.97 -3.32
CA SER A 119 -16.23 11.14 -3.45
C SER A 119 -16.69 10.62 -2.08
N CYS A 120 -15.76 10.12 -1.25
CA CYS A 120 -16.09 9.70 0.12
C CYS A 120 -16.58 10.89 0.98
N ARG A 121 -15.98 12.08 0.84
CA ARG A 121 -16.42 13.29 1.56
C ARG A 121 -17.80 13.77 1.13
N LEU A 122 -18.14 13.66 -0.15
CA LEU A 122 -19.49 13.95 -0.63
C LEU A 122 -20.53 12.99 -0.03
N ILE A 123 -20.21 11.70 0.08
CA ILE A 123 -21.06 10.70 0.75
C ILE A 123 -21.23 11.07 2.23
N GLU A 124 -20.14 11.42 2.92
CA GLU A 124 -20.18 11.88 4.31
C GLU A 124 -21.04 13.13 4.49
N GLY A 125 -20.97 14.07 3.54
CA GLY A 125 -21.80 15.28 3.51
C GLY A 125 -23.30 14.97 3.41
N LYS A 126 -23.69 14.08 2.50
CA LYS A 126 -25.09 13.62 2.36
C LYS A 126 -25.58 12.90 3.61
N TYR A 127 -24.73 12.07 4.21
CA TYR A 127 -25.03 11.39 5.47
C TYR A 127 -25.34 12.38 6.60
N LYS A 128 -24.57 13.47 6.72
CA LYS A 128 -24.78 14.48 7.77
C LYS A 128 -26.17 15.09 7.73
N ILE A 129 -26.78 15.17 6.54
CA ILE A 129 -28.14 15.71 6.31
C ILE A 129 -29.18 14.62 6.54
N ASN A 130 -29.03 13.47 5.89
CA ASN A 130 -30.10 12.47 5.80
C ASN A 130 -30.08 11.42 6.93
N LYS A 131 -28.94 11.28 7.63
CA LYS A 131 -28.70 10.27 8.68
C LYS A 131 -28.99 8.82 8.27
N ASP A 132 -28.91 8.55 6.98
CA ASP A 132 -29.15 7.23 6.39
C ASP A 132 -27.80 6.54 6.11
N PHE A 133 -27.45 5.57 6.95
CA PHE A 133 -26.21 4.82 6.79
C PHE A 133 -26.32 3.71 5.71
N GLU A 134 -27.52 3.22 5.41
CA GLU A 134 -27.72 2.25 4.31
C GLU A 134 -27.44 2.91 2.95
N PHE A 135 -27.85 4.18 2.80
CA PHE A 135 -27.44 5.01 1.67
C PHE A 135 -25.91 5.12 1.56
N VAL A 136 -25.21 5.34 2.69
CA VAL A 136 -23.74 5.42 2.71
C VAL A 136 -23.11 4.11 2.24
N ILE A 137 -23.58 2.96 2.75
CA ILE A 137 -23.10 1.64 2.35
C ILE A 137 -23.25 1.47 0.83
N SER A 138 -24.44 1.77 0.30
CA SER A 138 -24.72 1.66 -1.14
C SER A 138 -23.78 2.52 -1.99
N GLU A 139 -23.58 3.78 -1.60
CA GLU A 139 -22.72 4.70 -2.35
C GLU A 139 -21.23 4.32 -2.25
N LEU A 140 -20.76 3.86 -1.09
CA LEU A 140 -19.38 3.40 -0.91
C LEU A 140 -19.10 2.16 -1.76
N LEU A 141 -20.01 1.18 -1.77
CA LEU A 141 -19.86 -0.02 -2.59
C LEU A 141 -19.82 0.29 -4.10
N LYS A 142 -20.54 1.32 -4.56
CA LYS A 142 -20.45 1.78 -5.96
C LYS A 142 -19.08 2.32 -6.34
N LEU A 143 -18.25 2.75 -5.37
CA LEU A 143 -16.91 3.23 -5.66
C LEU A 143 -15.95 2.09 -6.06
N VAL A 144 -16.17 0.86 -5.56
CA VAL A 144 -15.33 -0.32 -5.84
C VAL A 144 -15.22 -0.65 -7.35
N PRO A 145 -16.33 -0.79 -8.11
CA PRO A 145 -16.22 -1.00 -9.56
C PRO A 145 -15.63 0.20 -10.31
N LEU A 146 -15.85 1.43 -9.82
CA LEU A 146 -15.27 2.64 -10.44
C LEU A 146 -13.74 2.69 -10.28
N ILE A 147 -13.23 2.32 -9.11
CA ILE A 147 -11.79 2.25 -8.88
C ILE A 147 -11.16 1.06 -9.61
N ASN A 148 -11.84 -0.08 -9.70
CA ASN A 148 -11.37 -1.21 -10.52
C ASN A 148 -11.26 -0.87 -12.02
N ASN A 149 -12.20 -0.09 -12.55
CA ASN A 149 -12.09 0.42 -13.92
C ASN A 149 -10.88 1.35 -14.11
N ALA A 150 -10.60 2.23 -13.14
CA ALA A 150 -9.40 3.08 -13.18
C ALA A 150 -8.11 2.27 -13.11
N LYS A 151 -8.11 1.17 -12.34
CA LYS A 151 -7.02 0.18 -12.31
C LYS A 151 -6.80 -0.46 -13.67
N GLY A 152 -7.86 -0.93 -14.32
CA GLY A 152 -7.80 -1.49 -15.69
C GLY A 152 -7.26 -0.51 -16.72
N LYS A 153 -7.52 0.79 -16.53
CA LYS A 153 -6.98 1.89 -17.36
C LYS A 153 -5.56 2.33 -16.94
N LYS A 154 -4.95 1.67 -15.97
CA LYS A 154 -3.63 2.01 -15.40
C LYS A 154 -3.55 3.46 -14.89
N LEU A 155 -4.66 4.00 -14.38
CA LEU A 155 -4.67 5.31 -13.72
C LEU A 155 -4.26 5.21 -12.25
N ILE A 156 -4.40 4.01 -11.68
CA ILE A 156 -4.00 3.68 -10.32
C ILE A 156 -3.27 2.33 -10.28
N SER A 157 -2.50 2.09 -9.21
CA SER A 157 -1.85 0.80 -8.96
C SER A 157 -2.79 -0.23 -8.32
N ASP A 158 -2.40 -1.50 -8.36
CA ASP A 158 -3.04 -2.57 -7.58
C ASP A 158 -2.97 -2.26 -6.07
N ASP A 159 -1.86 -1.72 -5.58
CA ASP A 159 -1.70 -1.36 -4.16
C ASP A 159 -2.75 -0.34 -3.70
N PHE A 160 -3.01 0.71 -4.50
CA PHE A 160 -4.03 1.70 -4.16
C PHE A 160 -5.45 1.12 -4.27
N PHE A 161 -5.69 0.27 -5.26
CA PHE A 161 -6.97 -0.44 -5.37
C PHE A 161 -7.24 -1.30 -4.13
N ASN A 162 -6.26 -2.14 -3.73
CA ASN A 162 -6.38 -3.01 -2.57
C ASN A 162 -6.56 -2.21 -1.28
N PHE A 163 -5.78 -1.13 -1.10
CA PHE A 163 -5.96 -0.18 0.01
C PHE A 163 -7.40 0.32 0.07
N PHE A 164 -7.92 0.83 -1.05
CA PHE A 164 -9.24 1.43 -1.07
C PHE A 164 -10.34 0.40 -0.84
N GLU A 165 -10.30 -0.74 -1.54
CA GLU A 165 -11.28 -1.82 -1.39
C GLU A 165 -11.34 -2.33 0.05
N TYR A 166 -10.18 -2.59 0.66
CA TYR A 166 -10.11 -3.04 2.05
C TYR A 166 -10.68 -2.00 3.03
N ASN A 167 -10.37 -0.72 2.81
CA ASN A 167 -10.94 0.36 3.63
C ASN A 167 -12.45 0.49 3.44
N ILE A 168 -12.99 0.31 2.23
CA ILE A 168 -14.45 0.30 2.02
C ILE A 168 -15.09 -0.84 2.82
N ALA A 169 -14.50 -2.04 2.80
CA ALA A 169 -15.00 -3.17 3.58
C ALA A 169 -15.00 -2.90 5.10
N GLN A 170 -14.02 -2.14 5.60
CA GLN A 170 -13.98 -1.71 7.00
C GLN A 170 -14.96 -0.57 7.29
N ALA A 171 -15.10 0.40 6.38
CA ALA A 171 -15.95 1.58 6.53
C ALA A 171 -17.44 1.24 6.61
N ILE A 172 -17.90 0.24 5.85
CA ILE A 172 -19.31 -0.18 5.84
C ILE A 172 -19.75 -0.91 7.12
N LYS A 173 -18.83 -1.27 8.02
CA LYS A 173 -19.16 -1.97 9.27
C LYS A 173 -20.02 -1.13 10.21
N SER A 174 -19.85 0.19 10.22
CA SER A 174 -20.68 1.13 11.00
C SER A 174 -20.42 2.58 10.62
N GLU A 175 -21.32 3.48 11.01
CA GLU A 175 -21.13 4.93 10.84
C GLU A 175 -19.79 5.40 11.39
N ASP A 176 -19.41 4.94 12.59
CA ASP A 176 -18.16 5.37 13.21
C ASP A 176 -16.96 4.89 12.38
N HIS A 177 -16.95 3.64 11.92
CA HIS A 177 -15.87 3.13 11.05
C HIS A 177 -15.70 4.00 9.80
N PHE A 178 -16.80 4.46 9.20
CA PHE A 178 -16.72 5.39 8.07
C PHE A 178 -16.23 6.78 8.48
N ARG A 179 -16.93 7.44 9.43
CA ARG A 179 -16.75 8.86 9.72
C ARG A 179 -15.57 9.18 10.63
N LYS A 180 -15.30 8.34 11.61
CA LYS A 180 -14.23 8.51 12.60
C LYS A 180 -13.02 7.62 12.32
N GLY A 181 -13.19 6.58 11.49
CA GLY A 181 -12.12 5.69 11.06
C GLY A 181 -11.56 6.08 9.70
N PHE A 182 -12.24 5.64 8.63
CA PHE A 182 -11.75 5.73 7.26
C PHE A 182 -11.54 7.17 6.77
N ILE A 183 -12.52 8.07 6.95
CA ILE A 183 -12.41 9.46 6.48
C ILE A 183 -11.16 10.18 7.03
N PRO A 184 -10.94 10.26 8.36
CA PRO A 184 -9.76 10.93 8.89
C PRO A 184 -8.45 10.20 8.54
N HIS A 185 -8.45 8.87 8.47
CA HIS A 185 -7.28 8.11 8.01
C HIS A 185 -6.91 8.45 6.54
N PHE A 186 -7.90 8.50 5.66
CA PHE A 186 -7.68 8.85 4.26
C PHE A 186 -7.32 10.33 4.12
N GLU A 187 -7.87 11.23 4.93
CA GLU A 187 -7.47 12.63 4.99
C GLU A 187 -5.98 12.79 5.36
N SER A 188 -5.50 12.04 6.35
CA SER A 188 -4.07 11.97 6.67
C SER A 188 -3.23 11.53 5.47
N LEU A 189 -3.66 10.49 4.74
CA LEU A 189 -2.96 10.02 3.53
C LEU A 189 -2.86 11.13 2.47
N ILE A 190 -3.97 11.84 2.23
CA ILE A 190 -3.99 12.99 1.31
C ILE A 190 -3.03 14.09 1.78
N GLY A 191 -2.88 14.31 3.08
CA GLY A 191 -1.92 15.27 3.65
C GLY A 191 -0.45 14.97 3.32
N TYR A 192 -0.08 13.70 3.16
CA TYR A 192 1.27 13.29 2.76
C TYR A 192 1.45 13.17 1.24
N TYR A 193 0.38 13.28 0.46
CA TYR A 193 0.45 13.26 -0.98
C TYR A 193 1.00 14.57 -1.53
N LYS A 194 2.18 14.52 -2.15
CA LYS A 194 2.76 15.70 -2.79
C LYS A 194 1.94 16.06 -4.03
N HIS A 195 1.84 17.37 -4.28
CA HIS A 195 1.24 17.91 -5.49
C HIS A 195 2.20 17.82 -6.67
#